data_AF-A0A3B6VC09-F1
#
_entry.id   AF-A0A3B6VC09-F1
#
_cell.length_a   1.000
_cell.length_b   1.000
_cell.length_c   1.000
_cell.angle_alpha   90.00
_cell.angle_beta   90.00
_cell.angle_gamma   90.00
#
_symmetry.space_group_name_H-M   'P 1'
#
loop_
_entity.id
_entity.type
_entity.pdbx_description
1 polymer ?
#
loop_
_entity_poly.entity_id
_entity_poly.type
_entity_poly.pdbx_seq_one_letter_code
_entity_poly.pdbx_strand_id
1 'polypeptide(L)'
;MSYIGNYLKAIVIVHGQSELQMCNFIKNKLRLKIDIISKDKGGHSIQISSIMKRLKGKDINSSDNFKNTYNDELKIEDNEIIIDKDFKIFIIMDTDDCRNEEEKNNFINKNMFKNYWAYDYIVPIYNIKKLEDVLIKAEIIDKNTIKNKKDKKIIK
;
A
#
# COMPACT_ATOMS: atom_id res chain seq x y z
N MET A 1 -15.55 -30.07 -6.53
CA MET A 1 -14.23 -29.39 -6.48
C MET A 1 -14.38 -28.10 -7.30
N SER A 2 -14.70 -26.97 -6.68
CA SER A 2 -14.82 -25.71 -7.43
C SER A 2 -13.42 -25.26 -7.83
N TYR A 3 -13.24 -25.01 -9.13
CA TYR A 3 -12.01 -24.42 -9.64
C TYR A 3 -11.89 -23.02 -9.01
N ILE A 4 -11.02 -22.84 -8.02
CA ILE A 4 -10.66 -21.51 -7.55
C ILE A 4 -9.82 -20.91 -8.67
N GLY A 5 -10.46 -20.20 -9.59
CA GLY A 5 -9.77 -19.39 -10.56
C GLY A 5 -8.75 -18.49 -9.87
N ASN A 6 -7.62 -18.25 -10.53
CA ASN A 6 -6.57 -17.39 -10.01
C ASN A 6 -6.99 -15.92 -10.20
N TYR A 7 -7.98 -15.50 -9.42
CA TYR A 7 -8.58 -14.16 -9.44
C TYR A 7 -7.73 -13.15 -8.67
N LEU A 8 -7.85 -11.87 -9.00
CA LEU A 8 -7.24 -10.76 -8.28
C LEU A 8 -7.64 -10.82 -6.80
N LYS A 9 -6.65 -10.98 -5.94
CA LYS A 9 -6.83 -11.08 -4.48
C LYS A 9 -6.55 -9.76 -3.77
N ALA A 10 -5.67 -8.93 -4.30
CA ALA A 10 -5.42 -7.63 -3.70
C ALA A 10 -4.88 -6.58 -4.68
N ILE A 11 -5.12 -5.33 -4.33
CA ILE A 11 -4.37 -4.18 -4.84
C ILE A 11 -3.46 -3.69 -3.72
N VAL A 12 -2.22 -3.36 -4.03
CA VAL A 12 -1.25 -2.81 -3.08
C VAL A 12 -0.78 -1.45 -3.57
N ILE A 13 -1.13 -0.38 -2.85
CA ILE A 13 -0.64 0.97 -3.08
C ILE A 13 0.55 1.21 -2.16
N VAL A 14 1.72 1.47 -2.74
CA VAL A 14 2.98 1.60 -1.98
C VAL A 14 3.48 3.04 -1.95
N HIS A 15 4.10 3.42 -0.82
CA HIS A 15 4.73 4.72 -0.66
C HIS A 15 5.89 4.90 -1.63
N GLY A 16 6.93 4.05 -1.56
CA GLY A 16 8.14 4.22 -2.35
C GLY A 16 8.75 2.92 -2.86
N GLN A 17 10.04 2.99 -3.19
CA GLN A 17 10.78 1.89 -3.82
C GLN A 17 10.96 0.69 -2.89
N SER A 18 11.18 0.90 -1.60
CA SER A 18 11.39 -0.17 -0.62
C SER A 18 10.16 -1.08 -0.52
N GLU A 19 8.98 -0.48 -0.37
CA GLU A 19 7.71 -1.20 -0.30
C GLU A 19 7.40 -1.88 -1.64
N LEU A 20 7.69 -1.21 -2.77
CA LEU A 20 7.52 -1.79 -4.09
C LEU A 20 8.37 -3.06 -4.27
N GLN A 21 9.63 -3.03 -3.86
CA GLN A 21 10.52 -4.20 -3.96
C GLN A 21 10.03 -5.35 -3.09
N MET A 22 9.62 -5.07 -1.85
CA MET A 22 9.06 -6.07 -0.94
C MET A 22 7.80 -6.71 -1.52
N CYS A 23 6.87 -5.90 -2.03
CA CYS A 23 5.62 -6.40 -2.60
C CYS A 23 5.86 -7.23 -3.86
N ASN A 24 6.77 -6.81 -4.74
CA ASN A 24 7.14 -7.57 -5.92
C ASN A 24 7.78 -8.92 -5.56
N PHE A 25 8.63 -8.94 -4.54
CA PHE A 25 9.23 -10.17 -4.06
C PHE A 25 8.16 -11.16 -3.57
N ILE A 26 7.24 -10.69 -2.72
CA ILE A 26 6.11 -11.49 -2.20
C ILE A 26 5.23 -11.98 -3.35
N LYS A 27 4.81 -11.08 -4.25
CA LYS A 27 4.01 -11.40 -5.45
C LYS A 27 4.63 -12.54 -6.25
N ASN A 28 5.92 -12.42 -6.56
CA ASN A 28 6.61 -13.38 -7.43
C ASN A 28 6.88 -14.72 -6.74
N LYS A 29 7.25 -14.71 -5.45
CA LYS A 29 7.58 -15.93 -4.71
C LYS A 29 6.34 -16.73 -4.34
N LEU A 30 5.26 -16.06 -3.94
CA LEU A 30 4.00 -16.70 -3.58
C LEU A 30 3.05 -16.88 -4.78
N ARG A 31 3.44 -16.39 -5.97
CA ARG A 31 2.65 -16.43 -7.21
C ARG A 31 1.24 -15.86 -7.03
N LEU A 32 1.13 -14.80 -6.22
CA LEU A 32 -0.14 -14.18 -5.88
C LEU A 32 -0.63 -13.31 -7.03
N LYS A 33 -1.95 -13.35 -7.26
CA LYS A 33 -2.64 -12.41 -8.15
C LYS A 33 -2.92 -11.12 -7.41
N ILE A 34 -1.90 -10.28 -7.33
CA ILE A 34 -1.99 -8.94 -6.77
C ILE A 34 -1.46 -7.92 -7.76
N ASP A 35 -2.13 -6.77 -7.81
CA ASP A 35 -1.63 -5.62 -8.57
C ASP A 35 -0.94 -4.63 -7.63
N ILE A 36 0.19 -4.07 -8.07
CA ILE A 36 1.02 -3.18 -7.24
C ILE A 36 1.09 -1.82 -7.91
N ILE A 37 0.49 -0.85 -7.24
CA ILE A 37 0.39 0.53 -7.66
C ILE A 37 1.48 1.33 -6.97
N SER A 38 2.39 1.87 -7.77
CA SER A 38 3.43 2.80 -7.33
C SER A 38 3.47 4.01 -8.25
N LYS A 39 4.00 5.13 -7.75
CA LYS A 39 4.25 6.30 -8.58
C LYS A 39 5.62 6.16 -9.24
N ASP A 40 5.66 6.32 -10.56
CA ASP A 40 6.88 6.28 -11.38
C ASP A 40 7.76 5.05 -11.10
N LYS A 41 7.12 3.88 -10.93
CA LYS A 41 7.78 2.59 -10.58
C LYS A 41 8.64 2.68 -9.31
N GLY A 42 8.18 3.46 -8.33
CA GLY A 42 8.88 3.70 -7.07
C GLY A 42 9.93 4.83 -7.14
N GLY A 43 10.08 5.49 -8.29
CA GLY A 43 10.97 6.65 -8.45
C GLY A 43 10.49 7.88 -7.66
N HIS A 44 9.20 7.95 -7.34
CA HIS A 44 8.63 9.00 -6.51
C HIS A 44 7.70 8.43 -5.44
N SER A 45 7.74 9.04 -4.27
CA SER A 45 6.87 8.64 -3.17
C SER A 45 5.43 9.09 -3.37
N ILE A 46 4.47 8.21 -3.05
CA ILE A 46 3.07 8.58 -2.81
C ILE A 46 2.95 9.04 -1.36
N GLN A 47 2.64 10.32 -1.16
CA GLN A 47 2.41 10.88 0.17
C GLN A 47 0.99 10.60 0.65
N ILE A 48 0.77 10.60 1.97
CA ILE A 48 -0.55 10.40 2.59
C ILE A 48 -1.59 11.37 2.03
N SER A 49 -1.21 12.65 1.90
CA SER A 49 -2.05 13.71 1.31
C SER A 49 -2.49 13.42 -0.13
N SER A 50 -1.75 12.61 -0.86
CA SER A 50 -2.00 12.25 -2.26
C SER A 50 -2.71 10.91 -2.44
N ILE A 51 -2.93 10.13 -1.37
CA ILE A 51 -3.59 8.82 -1.46
C ILE A 51 -4.99 8.95 -2.06
N MET A 52 -5.79 9.90 -1.57
CA MET A 52 -7.15 10.06 -2.08
C MET A 52 -7.17 10.48 -3.55
N LYS A 53 -6.17 11.28 -3.98
CA LYS A 53 -5.99 11.62 -5.40
C LYS A 53 -5.67 10.37 -6.22
N ARG A 54 -4.85 9.45 -5.69
CA ARG A 54 -4.55 8.18 -6.35
C ARG A 54 -5.76 7.25 -6.43
N LEU A 55 -6.54 7.13 -5.36
CA LEU A 55 -7.77 6.34 -5.33
C LEU A 55 -8.84 6.89 -6.28
N LYS A 56 -8.81 8.19 -6.57
CA LYS A 56 -9.65 8.84 -7.59
C LYS A 56 -9.11 8.67 -9.02
N GLY A 57 -8.08 7.85 -9.23
CA GLY A 57 -7.61 7.45 -10.56
C GLY A 57 -8.66 6.67 -11.34
N LYS A 58 -8.66 6.79 -12.68
CA LYS A 58 -9.67 6.19 -13.56
C LYS A 58 -9.76 4.66 -13.46
N ASP A 59 -8.71 4.01 -13.00
CA ASP A 59 -8.61 2.57 -12.82
C ASP A 59 -9.43 2.05 -11.64
N ILE A 60 -9.59 2.84 -10.57
CA ILE A 60 -10.19 2.37 -9.31
C ILE A 60 -11.12 3.38 -8.63
N ASN A 61 -11.46 4.51 -9.25
CA ASN A 61 -12.27 5.56 -8.60
C ASN A 61 -13.72 5.16 -8.28
N SER A 62 -14.26 4.16 -8.97
CA SER A 62 -15.60 3.59 -8.75
C SER A 62 -15.56 2.07 -8.88
N SER A 63 -16.58 1.41 -8.34
CA SER A 63 -16.77 -0.04 -8.49
C SER A 63 -16.80 -0.43 -9.98
N ASP A 64 -17.51 0.32 -10.82
CA ASP A 64 -17.64 -0.01 -12.25
C ASP A 64 -16.31 0.11 -12.99
N ASN A 65 -15.55 1.18 -12.72
CA ASN A 65 -14.24 1.37 -13.34
C ASN A 65 -13.23 0.31 -12.87
N PHE A 66 -13.29 -0.08 -11.60
CA PHE A 66 -12.51 -1.21 -11.09
C PHE A 66 -12.87 -2.52 -11.81
N LYS A 67 -14.17 -2.83 -11.93
CA LYS A 67 -14.64 -4.03 -12.64
C LYS A 67 -14.22 -4.04 -14.10
N ASN A 68 -14.26 -2.89 -14.78
CA ASN A 68 -13.83 -2.76 -16.16
C ASN A 68 -12.31 -2.92 -16.32
N THR A 69 -11.52 -2.39 -15.38
CA THR A 69 -10.05 -2.45 -15.43
C THR A 69 -9.53 -3.87 -15.18
N TYR A 70 -10.18 -4.63 -14.29
CA TYR A 70 -9.74 -5.97 -13.87
C TYR A 70 -10.72 -7.07 -14.30
N ASN A 71 -11.51 -6.85 -15.36
CA ASN A 71 -12.55 -7.77 -15.82
C ASN A 71 -12.05 -9.22 -16.00
N ASP A 72 -10.85 -9.38 -16.58
CA ASP A 72 -10.22 -10.68 -16.88
C ASP A 72 -9.64 -11.37 -15.63
N GLU A 73 -9.53 -10.62 -14.53
CA GLU A 73 -8.96 -11.11 -13.27
C GLU A 73 -10.00 -11.24 -12.16
N LEU A 74 -11.25 -10.88 -12.41
CA LEU A 74 -12.33 -10.96 -11.43
C LEU A 74 -13.23 -12.18 -11.65
N LYS A 75 -13.96 -12.56 -10.60
CA LYS A 75 -14.89 -13.68 -10.66
C LYS A 75 -16.14 -13.26 -11.41
N ILE A 76 -16.63 -14.13 -12.29
CA ILE A 76 -17.92 -13.98 -12.95
C ILE A 76 -18.87 -15.05 -12.37
N GLU A 77 -19.99 -14.62 -11.81
CA GLU A 77 -21.10 -15.50 -11.42
C GLU A 77 -22.39 -14.94 -12.03
N ASP A 78 -23.25 -15.81 -12.57
CA ASP A 78 -24.54 -15.42 -13.17
C ASP A 78 -24.46 -14.24 -14.17
N ASN A 79 -23.39 -14.24 -14.99
CA ASN A 79 -23.05 -13.17 -15.95
C ASN A 79 -22.70 -11.80 -15.34
N GLU A 80 -22.46 -11.73 -14.02
CA GLU A 80 -22.04 -10.52 -13.33
C GLU A 80 -20.61 -10.63 -12.78
N ILE A 81 -19.85 -9.53 -12.86
CA ILE A 81 -18.53 -9.43 -12.25
C ILE A 81 -18.68 -9.17 -10.75
N ILE A 82 -18.12 -10.09 -9.94
CA ILE A 82 -18.18 -10.06 -8.49
C ILE A 82 -16.81 -9.78 -7.89
N ILE A 83 -16.79 -8.89 -6.90
CA ILE A 83 -15.63 -8.61 -6.08
C ILE A 83 -15.66 -9.59 -4.90
N ASP A 84 -14.63 -10.41 -4.78
CA ASP A 84 -14.49 -11.38 -3.70
C ASP A 84 -14.50 -10.68 -2.33
N LYS A 85 -15.21 -11.22 -1.34
CA LYS A 85 -15.22 -10.70 0.04
C LYS A 85 -13.81 -10.67 0.65
N ASP A 86 -12.95 -11.59 0.20
CA ASP A 86 -11.57 -11.72 0.67
C ASP A 86 -10.62 -10.77 -0.09
N PHE A 87 -11.10 -10.05 -1.11
CA PHE A 87 -10.34 -9.00 -1.78
C PHE A 87 -9.96 -7.91 -0.78
N LYS A 88 -8.75 -7.35 -0.91
CA LYS A 88 -8.28 -6.23 -0.08
C LYS A 88 -7.48 -5.21 -0.88
N ILE A 89 -7.57 -3.95 -0.48
CA ILE A 89 -6.71 -2.86 -0.95
C ILE A 89 -5.75 -2.51 0.19
N PHE A 90 -4.52 -3.00 0.09
CA PHE A 90 -3.47 -2.67 1.05
C PHE A 90 -2.83 -1.34 0.68
N ILE A 91 -2.77 -0.41 1.62
CA ILE A 91 -2.11 0.88 1.41
C ILE A 91 -0.93 0.94 2.37
N ILE A 92 0.29 0.73 1.86
CA ILE A 92 1.52 0.60 2.65
C ILE A 92 2.28 1.92 2.63
N MET A 93 2.21 2.66 3.74
CA MET A 93 2.73 4.02 3.83
C MET A 93 3.78 4.17 4.91
N ASP A 94 4.80 4.99 4.62
CA ASP A 94 5.59 5.55 5.70
C ASP A 94 4.86 6.75 6.31
N THR A 95 4.84 6.83 7.64
CA THR A 95 4.15 7.92 8.35
C THR A 95 5.12 8.95 8.91
N ASP A 96 6.42 8.76 8.71
CA ASP A 96 7.45 9.71 9.14
C ASP A 96 7.55 10.93 8.22
N ASP A 97 7.19 10.79 6.94
CA ASP A 97 7.15 11.87 5.95
C ASP A 97 5.87 12.75 6.04
N CYS A 98 4.90 12.37 6.89
CA CYS A 98 3.68 13.13 7.08
C CYS A 98 3.84 14.13 8.24
N ARG A 99 3.94 15.42 7.91
CA ARG A 99 4.02 16.52 8.90
C ARG A 99 2.66 16.87 9.52
N ASN A 100 1.56 16.46 8.90
CA ASN A 100 0.21 16.74 9.35
C ASN A 100 -0.31 15.56 10.19
N GLU A 101 -0.29 15.72 11.51
CA GLU A 101 -0.76 14.70 12.46
C GLU A 101 -2.25 14.34 12.27
N GLU A 102 -3.09 15.29 11.84
CA GLU A 102 -4.50 15.03 11.59
C GLU A 102 -4.68 14.12 10.36
N GLU A 103 -3.98 14.41 9.26
CA GLU A 103 -4.01 13.57 8.06
C GLU A 103 -3.47 12.16 8.34
N LYS A 104 -2.38 12.07 9.09
CA LYS A 104 -1.82 10.80 9.54
C LYS A 104 -2.82 10.01 10.37
N ASN A 105 -3.46 10.63 11.34
CA ASN A 105 -4.50 9.99 12.14
C ASN A 105 -5.69 9.56 11.29
N ASN A 106 -6.11 10.41 10.33
CA ASN A 106 -7.20 10.11 9.39
C ASN A 106 -6.89 8.93 8.45
N PHE A 107 -5.61 8.70 8.13
CA PHE A 107 -5.16 7.50 7.42
C PHE A 107 -5.23 6.26 8.33
N ILE A 108 -4.64 6.37 9.53
CA ILE A 108 -4.53 5.28 10.51
C ILE A 108 -5.92 4.76 10.92
N ASN A 109 -6.85 5.66 11.22
CA ASN A 109 -8.21 5.32 11.64
C ASN A 109 -9.18 5.09 10.47
N LYS A 110 -8.67 5.05 9.23
CA LYS A 110 -9.42 4.94 7.97
C LYS A 110 -10.43 6.06 7.69
N ASN A 111 -10.48 7.13 8.48
CA ASN A 111 -11.46 8.21 8.35
C ASN A 111 -11.40 8.89 6.98
N MET A 112 -10.21 9.01 6.39
CA MET A 112 -10.05 9.62 5.06
C MET A 112 -10.72 8.82 3.93
N PHE A 113 -11.09 7.56 4.16
CA PHE A 113 -11.68 6.67 3.15
C PHE A 113 -13.20 6.52 3.27
N LYS A 114 -13.85 7.12 4.28
CA LYS A 114 -15.27 6.85 4.60
C LYS A 114 -16.24 6.98 3.43
N ASN A 115 -15.96 7.90 2.51
CA ASN A 115 -16.81 8.17 1.35
C ASN A 115 -16.35 7.45 0.08
N TYR A 116 -15.38 6.55 0.17
CA TYR A 116 -14.87 5.79 -0.96
C TYR A 116 -15.59 4.45 -1.06
N TRP A 117 -15.97 4.05 -2.29
CA TRP A 117 -16.78 2.85 -2.54
C TRP A 117 -16.15 1.57 -2.00
N ALA A 118 -14.81 1.51 -1.93
CA ALA A 118 -14.08 0.34 -1.46
C ALA A 118 -13.63 0.45 0.01
N TYR A 119 -14.29 1.27 0.82
CA TYR A 119 -13.92 1.51 2.22
C TYR A 119 -13.69 0.22 3.03
N ASP A 120 -14.57 -0.77 2.86
CA ASP A 120 -14.50 -2.05 3.57
C ASP A 120 -13.35 -2.95 3.10
N TYR A 121 -12.87 -2.73 1.86
CA TYR A 121 -11.73 -3.46 1.30
C TYR A 121 -10.39 -2.84 1.69
N ILE A 122 -10.36 -1.56 2.10
CA ILE A 122 -9.12 -0.85 2.43
C ILE A 122 -8.54 -1.32 3.76
N VAL A 123 -7.25 -1.65 3.74
CA VAL A 123 -6.44 -1.98 4.91
C VAL A 123 -5.18 -1.10 4.89
N PRO A 124 -5.11 -0.04 5.73
CA PRO A 124 -3.90 0.76 5.85
C PRO A 124 -2.83 -0.02 6.62
N ILE A 125 -1.61 -0.04 6.08
CA ILE A 125 -0.41 -0.60 6.70
C ILE A 125 0.58 0.55 6.82
N TYR A 126 1.14 0.75 8.00
CA TYR A 126 2.03 1.87 8.24
C TYR A 126 3.15 1.56 9.20
N ASN A 127 4.27 2.25 8.99
CA ASN A 127 5.37 2.26 9.94
C ASN A 127 5.11 3.34 10.99
N ILE A 128 5.03 2.95 12.27
CA ILE A 128 4.83 3.87 13.40
C ILE A 128 6.17 4.46 13.88
N LYS A 129 7.28 3.72 13.69
CA LYS A 129 8.61 4.08 14.17
C LYS A 129 9.63 4.04 13.05
N LYS A 130 10.67 4.85 13.19
CA LYS A 130 11.86 4.81 12.34
C LYS A 130 12.43 3.40 12.35
N LEU A 131 12.74 2.85 11.18
CA LEU A 131 13.30 1.51 11.02
C LEU A 131 14.54 1.30 11.91
N GLU A 132 15.33 2.36 12.10
CA GLU A 132 16.46 2.43 13.03
C GLU A 132 16.10 1.99 14.46
N ASP A 133 14.96 2.44 14.98
CA ASP A 133 14.52 2.10 16.34
C ASP A 133 14.20 0.62 16.45
N VAL A 134 13.67 0.01 15.38
CA VAL A 134 13.37 -1.42 15.29
C VAL A 134 14.65 -2.23 15.19
N LEU A 135 15.61 -1.82 14.35
CA LEU A 135 16.90 -2.49 14.20
C LEU A 135 17.74 -2.43 15.47
N ILE A 136 17.68 -1.31 16.21
CA ILE A 136 18.26 -1.19 17.55
C ILE A 136 17.59 -2.16 18.52
N LYS A 137 16.25 -2.20 18.53
CA LYS A 137 15.49 -3.07 19.44
C LYS A 137 15.72 -4.56 19.15
N ALA A 138 15.95 -4.90 17.88
CA ALA A 138 16.29 -6.25 17.44
C ALA A 138 17.77 -6.60 17.60
N GLU A 139 18.58 -5.70 18.19
CA GLU A 139 20.03 -5.87 18.41
C GLU A 139 20.84 -6.12 17.12
N ILE A 140 20.31 -5.70 15.97
CA ILE A 140 20.97 -5.82 14.66
C ILE A 140 22.01 -4.71 14.48
N ILE A 141 21.75 -3.52 15.03
CA ILE A 141 22.66 -2.36 14.99
C ILE A 141 22.74 -1.67 16.36
N ASP A 142 23.93 -1.19 16.72
CA ASP A 142 24.11 -0.37 17.92
C ASP A 142 23.61 1.08 17.68
N LYS A 143 23.01 1.69 18.71
CA LYS A 143 22.57 3.10 18.74
C LYS A 143 23.70 4.05 18.36
N ASN A 144 24.93 3.70 18.72
CA ASN A 144 26.12 4.52 18.45
C ASN A 144 26.49 4.57 16.96
N THR A 145 26.17 3.52 16.20
CA THR A 145 26.43 3.44 14.75
C THR A 145 25.58 4.44 13.95
N ILE A 146 24.42 4.84 14.50
CA ILE A 146 23.46 5.73 13.84
C ILE A 146 23.81 7.21 14.05
N LYS A 147 24.31 7.58 15.25
CA LYS A 147 24.76 8.95 15.55
C LYS A 147 25.86 9.42 14.60
N ASN A 148 26.86 8.57 14.35
CA ASN A 148 28.02 8.88 13.51
C ASN A 148 27.66 9.19 12.03
N LYS A 149 26.49 8.75 11.53
CA LYS A 149 26.02 9.07 10.16
C LYS A 149 25.32 10.43 10.07
N LYS A 150 24.65 10.89 11.13
CA LYS A 150 24.00 12.21 11.15
C LYS A 150 25.02 13.34 11.25
N ASP A 151 26.07 13.14 12.03
CA ASP A 151 27.13 14.14 12.22
C ASP A 151 27.95 14.38 10.94
N LYS A 152 28.05 13.38 10.05
CA LYS A 152 28.70 13.54 8.73
C LYS A 152 27.88 14.34 7.71
N LYS A 153 26.58 14.55 7.92
CA LYS A 153 25.71 15.30 6.99
C LYS A 153 25.61 16.80 7.31
N ILE A 154 26.14 17.26 8.44
CA ILE A 154 26.05 18.67 8.89
C ILE A 154 27.27 19.49 8.44
N ILE A 155 28.25 18.88 7.78
CA ILE A 155 29.40 19.60 7.21
C ILE A 155 29.14 19.85 5.71
N LYS A 156 28.39 20.90 5.40
CA LYS A 156 28.47 21.64 4.13
C LYS A 156 28.04 23.08 4.34
#